data_AF-A0A1Q9MQI3-F1
#
_entry.id   AF-A0A1Q9MQI3-F1
#
_cell.length_a   1.000
_cell.length_b   1.000
_cell.length_c   1.000
_cell.angle_alpha   90.00
_cell.angle_beta   90.00
_cell.angle_gamma   90.00
#
_symmetry.space_group_name_H-M   'P 1'
#
loop_
_entity.id
_entity.type
_entity.pdbx_description
1 polymer ?
#
loop_
_entity_poly.entity_id
_entity_poly.type
_entity_poly.pdbx_seq_one_letter_code
_entity_poly.pdbx_strand_id
1 'polypeptide(L)'
;MRFSVKNCQINPRCGKLSNVIASGISIQEIYPSDFAQLCWELHQTQRKTFSNYFEKIIRKKKGTLLAAYDSAGECCGRIAVEFNPGYVSRGHPCATFGWLDGFDSQVVKELLHLAIEWSISNNNIEGGKVRHSFLLRGPISFPKGLGGVGCQVEGFKKPRMYGVSTNRPLLSDWITSASFLPDATYACVEDLNPLIWKSGETISNSQFQLVNFSPTEWHAREKELISLLDTTFGEIFPDTISGRFEESLASISLYQNGKFFWPTALDENGCIAGLLACLPNLWDMWDQKPLASINVDTIIVHPKYRRQG
;
A
#
# COMPACT_ATOMS: atom_id res chain seq x y z
N MET A 1 -16.90 -18.09 0.77
CA MET A 1 -17.94 -17.53 -0.12
C MET A 1 -17.24 -17.21 -1.44
N ARG A 2 -17.58 -17.86 -2.56
CA ARG A 2 -16.97 -17.59 -3.88
C ARG A 2 -17.88 -16.59 -4.58
N PHE A 3 -17.40 -15.37 -4.78
CA PHE A 3 -18.08 -14.40 -5.62
C PHE A 3 -17.74 -14.71 -7.07
N SER A 4 -18.76 -15.02 -7.86
CA SER A 4 -18.66 -15.22 -9.30
C SER A 4 -18.78 -13.86 -9.95
N VAL A 5 -17.70 -13.33 -10.51
CA VAL A 5 -17.71 -12.11 -11.35
C VAL A 5 -18.23 -12.49 -12.73
N LYS A 6 -19.46 -12.99 -12.81
CA LYS A 6 -20.14 -13.20 -14.08
C LYS A 6 -20.46 -11.83 -14.68
N ASN A 7 -19.91 -11.57 -15.87
CA ASN A 7 -20.22 -10.47 -16.79
C ASN A 7 -19.28 -9.25 -16.83
N CYS A 8 -17.99 -9.39 -16.51
CA CYS A 8 -17.03 -8.40 -17.00
C CYS A 8 -16.35 -8.91 -18.27
N GLN A 9 -16.77 -8.39 -19.43
CA GLN A 9 -16.01 -8.55 -20.67
C GLN A 9 -14.70 -7.77 -20.54
N ILE A 10 -13.62 -8.47 -20.17
CA ILE A 10 -12.28 -7.92 -20.07
C ILE A 10 -11.66 -7.94 -21.48
N ASN A 11 -11.21 -6.79 -21.98
CA ASN A 11 -10.54 -6.73 -23.27
C ASN A 11 -9.04 -7.00 -23.06
N PRO A 12 -8.41 -8.01 -23.68
CA PRO A 12 -6.96 -8.18 -23.56
C PRO A 12 -6.22 -7.07 -24.30
N ARG A 13 -5.16 -6.52 -23.69
CA ARG A 13 -4.29 -5.55 -24.36
C ARG A 13 -3.34 -6.32 -25.26
N CYS A 14 -3.45 -6.10 -26.57
CA CYS A 14 -2.63 -6.77 -27.57
C CYS A 14 -1.17 -6.29 -27.45
N GLY A 15 -0.36 -7.03 -26.69
CA GLY A 15 1.08 -6.83 -26.49
C GLY A 15 1.66 -8.05 -25.79
N LYS A 16 2.46 -8.85 -26.50
CA LYS A 16 2.93 -10.18 -26.08
C LYS A 16 3.61 -10.20 -24.70
N LEU A 17 3.09 -11.08 -23.83
CA LEU A 17 3.83 -12.19 -23.20
C LEU A 17 2.77 -13.26 -22.87
N SER A 18 2.68 -14.33 -23.68
CA SER A 18 1.84 -15.50 -23.37
C SER A 18 2.76 -16.65 -22.98
N ASN A 19 3.05 -16.76 -21.68
CA ASN A 19 3.56 -18.01 -21.14
C ASN A 19 2.34 -18.89 -20.88
N VAL A 20 2.11 -19.87 -21.75
CA VAL A 20 1.17 -20.94 -21.48
C VAL A 20 1.86 -21.88 -20.50
N ILE A 21 1.42 -21.86 -19.25
CA ILE A 21 1.92 -22.79 -18.25
C ILE A 21 1.33 -24.16 -18.59
N ALA A 22 2.04 -25.26 -18.28
CA ALA A 22 1.63 -26.64 -18.55
C ALA A 22 0.23 -27.03 -17.99
N SER A 23 -0.39 -26.17 -17.17
CA SER A 23 -1.72 -26.29 -16.58
C SER A 23 -2.87 -25.65 -17.39
N GLY A 24 -2.62 -25.12 -18.60
CA GLY A 24 -3.65 -24.43 -19.39
C GLY A 24 -4.01 -23.04 -18.88
N ILE A 25 -3.09 -22.43 -18.12
CA ILE A 25 -3.21 -21.06 -17.60
C ILE A 25 -2.49 -20.13 -18.58
N SER A 26 -3.14 -19.01 -18.91
CA SER A 26 -2.55 -17.92 -19.68
C SER A 26 -2.32 -16.72 -18.78
N ILE A 27 -1.19 -16.05 -18.91
CA ILE A 27 -0.95 -14.76 -18.24
C ILE A 27 -0.79 -13.70 -19.32
N GLN A 28 -1.39 -12.53 -19.11
CA GLN A 28 -1.32 -11.42 -20.05
C GLN A 28 -1.35 -10.07 -19.32
N GLU A 29 -0.86 -9.03 -20.00
CA GLU A 29 -1.09 -7.66 -19.57
C GLU A 29 -2.57 -7.29 -19.67
N ILE A 30 -3.08 -6.57 -18.69
CA ILE A 30 -4.48 -6.19 -18.59
C ILE A 30 -4.64 -4.66 -18.55
N TYR A 31 -5.75 -4.13 -19.08
CA TYR A 31 -6.02 -2.70 -18.99
C TYR A 31 -6.25 -2.25 -17.54
N PRO A 32 -5.85 -1.01 -17.20
CA PRO A 32 -6.14 -0.37 -15.92
C PRO A 32 -7.60 -0.46 -15.47
N SER A 33 -8.56 -0.26 -16.37
CA SER A 33 -9.99 -0.33 -16.08
C SER A 33 -10.40 -1.71 -15.60
N ASP A 34 -9.91 -2.73 -16.30
CA ASP A 34 -10.27 -4.13 -16.08
C ASP A 34 -9.57 -4.65 -14.82
N PHE A 35 -8.31 -4.26 -14.60
CA PHE A 35 -7.61 -4.54 -13.35
C PHE A 35 -8.31 -3.89 -12.15
N ALA A 36 -8.70 -2.61 -12.24
CA ALA A 36 -9.42 -1.91 -11.18
C ALA A 36 -10.77 -2.58 -10.88
N GLN A 37 -11.43 -3.13 -11.90
CA GLN A 37 -12.65 -3.90 -11.76
C GLN A 37 -12.41 -5.24 -11.06
N LEU A 38 -11.32 -5.93 -11.39
CA LEU A 38 -10.93 -7.15 -10.70
C LEU A 38 -10.57 -6.87 -9.23
N CYS A 39 -9.88 -5.78 -8.95
CA CYS A 39 -9.46 -5.39 -7.59
C CYS A 39 -10.63 -5.12 -6.65
N TRP A 40 -11.84 -4.90 -7.17
CA TRP A 40 -12.86 -4.21 -6.40
C TRP A 40 -14.30 -4.57 -6.72
N GLU A 41 -15.01 -5.11 -5.74
CA GLU A 41 -16.40 -5.51 -5.93
C GLU A 41 -17.43 -4.36 -5.76
N LEU A 42 -17.15 -3.25 -5.04
CA LEU A 42 -18.27 -2.38 -4.61
C LEU A 42 -18.16 -0.82 -4.68
N HIS A 43 -17.09 -0.15 -5.13
CA HIS A 43 -17.05 1.34 -5.12
C HIS A 43 -16.57 2.01 -6.43
N GLN A 44 -17.49 2.63 -7.17
CA GLN A 44 -17.24 3.22 -8.51
C GLN A 44 -16.22 4.35 -8.51
N THR A 45 -16.25 5.26 -7.53
CA THR A 45 -15.35 6.42 -7.48
C THR A 45 -13.89 6.01 -7.34
N GLN A 46 -13.61 4.97 -6.54
CA GLN A 46 -12.24 4.49 -6.32
C GLN A 46 -11.70 3.70 -7.52
N ARG A 47 -12.56 2.96 -8.22
CA ARG A 47 -12.19 2.30 -9.48
C ARG A 47 -11.64 3.32 -10.49
N LYS A 48 -12.29 4.48 -10.63
CA LYS A 48 -11.81 5.55 -11.53
C LYS A 48 -10.45 6.08 -11.10
N THR A 49 -10.25 6.37 -9.82
CA THR A 49 -8.95 6.83 -9.28
C THR A 49 -7.84 5.83 -9.54
N PHE A 50 -8.07 4.54 -9.23
CA PHE A 50 -7.11 3.47 -9.47
C PHE A 50 -6.83 3.26 -10.97
N SER A 51 -7.86 3.23 -11.80
CA SER A 51 -7.73 3.12 -13.25
C SER A 51 -6.88 4.27 -13.81
N ASN A 52 -7.19 5.51 -13.43
CA ASN A 52 -6.44 6.69 -13.86
C ASN A 52 -4.98 6.64 -13.40
N TYR A 53 -4.75 6.19 -12.15
CA TYR A 53 -3.41 6.03 -11.61
C TYR A 53 -2.60 5.02 -12.42
N PHE A 54 -3.15 3.82 -12.64
CA PHE A 54 -2.47 2.78 -13.37
C PHE A 54 -2.25 3.14 -14.83
N GLU A 55 -3.22 3.80 -15.46
CA GLU A 55 -3.06 4.34 -16.81
C GLU A 55 -1.89 5.32 -16.89
N LYS A 56 -1.78 6.22 -15.90
CA LYS A 56 -0.68 7.19 -15.82
C LYS A 56 0.68 6.51 -15.69
N ILE A 57 0.84 5.50 -14.83
CA ILE A 57 2.14 4.82 -14.66
C ILE A 57 2.50 3.96 -15.87
N ILE A 58 1.53 3.25 -16.47
CA ILE A 58 1.77 2.40 -17.64
C ILE A 58 2.13 3.27 -18.84
N ARG A 59 1.42 4.40 -19.07
CA ARG A 59 1.74 5.35 -20.15
C ARG A 59 3.16 5.91 -20.02
N LYS A 60 3.65 6.07 -18.78
CA LYS A 60 5.03 6.50 -18.48
C LYS A 60 6.06 5.36 -18.54
N LYS A 61 5.66 4.13 -18.87
CA LYS A 61 6.49 2.92 -18.80
C LYS A 61 7.10 2.73 -17.40
N LYS A 62 6.32 3.06 -16.37
CA LYS A 62 6.69 3.00 -14.96
C LYS A 62 5.86 1.96 -14.21
N GLY A 63 5.06 1.14 -14.89
CA GLY A 63 4.34 0.04 -14.27
C GLY A 63 3.74 -0.91 -15.29
N THR A 64 3.32 -2.08 -14.82
CA THR A 64 2.53 -3.06 -15.56
C THR A 64 1.50 -3.71 -14.66
N LEU A 65 0.46 -4.26 -15.27
CA LEU A 65 -0.60 -5.02 -14.62
C LEU A 65 -0.70 -6.35 -15.34
N LEU A 66 -0.60 -7.44 -14.59
CA LEU A 66 -0.69 -8.79 -15.14
C LEU A 66 -1.89 -9.49 -14.51
N ALA A 67 -2.60 -10.27 -15.33
CA ALA A 67 -3.67 -11.15 -14.88
C ALA A 67 -3.49 -12.54 -15.50
N ALA A 68 -3.72 -13.55 -14.67
CA ALA A 68 -3.74 -14.96 -15.07
C ALA A 68 -5.19 -15.39 -15.31
N TYR A 69 -5.41 -16.18 -16.35
CA TYR A 69 -6.72 -16.71 -16.74
C TYR A 69 -6.63 -18.22 -16.93
N ASP A 70 -7.63 -18.93 -16.42
CA ASP A 70 -7.77 -20.36 -16.67
C ASP A 70 -8.27 -20.66 -18.10
N SER A 71 -8.41 -21.95 -18.42
CA SER A 71 -8.90 -22.40 -19.73
C SER A 71 -10.33 -21.97 -20.06
N ALA A 72 -11.12 -21.58 -19.06
CA ALA A 72 -12.48 -21.04 -19.25
C ALA A 72 -12.48 -19.52 -19.46
N GLY A 73 -11.32 -18.86 -19.36
CA GLY A 73 -11.18 -17.41 -19.45
C GLY A 73 -11.51 -16.69 -18.14
N GLU A 74 -11.63 -17.40 -17.02
CA GLU A 74 -11.87 -16.81 -15.71
C GLU A 74 -10.56 -16.34 -15.10
N CYS A 75 -10.55 -15.12 -14.54
CA CYS A 75 -9.36 -14.58 -13.88
C CYS A 75 -9.01 -15.41 -12.64
N CYS A 76 -7.86 -16.05 -12.67
CA CYS A 76 -7.36 -16.93 -11.61
C CYS A 76 -6.14 -16.36 -10.89
N GLY A 77 -5.65 -15.17 -11.23
CA GLY A 77 -4.62 -14.47 -10.48
C GLY A 77 -4.28 -13.09 -11.05
N ARG A 78 -3.55 -12.28 -10.29
CA ARG A 78 -3.15 -10.92 -10.68
C ARG A 78 -1.92 -10.42 -9.93
N ILE A 79 -1.24 -9.44 -10.51
CA ILE A 79 -0.21 -8.64 -9.84
C ILE A 79 -0.14 -7.24 -10.48
N ALA A 80 0.12 -6.23 -9.67
CA ALA A 80 0.49 -4.90 -10.14
C ALA A 80 1.94 -4.59 -9.76
N VAL A 81 2.68 -4.01 -10.70
CA VAL A 81 4.09 -3.65 -10.54
C VAL A 81 4.27 -2.18 -10.89
N GLU A 82 5.09 -1.48 -10.12
CA GLU A 82 5.40 -0.07 -10.32
C GLU A 82 6.88 0.19 -10.05
N PHE A 83 7.49 1.02 -10.89
CA PHE A 83 8.71 1.74 -10.59
C PHE A 83 8.37 3.17 -10.18
N ASN A 84 8.33 3.42 -8.87
CA ASN A 84 8.10 4.76 -8.35
C ASN A 84 9.45 5.50 -8.20
N PRO A 85 9.64 6.68 -8.81
CA PRO A 85 10.92 7.39 -8.73
C PRO A 85 11.28 7.86 -7.30
N GLY A 86 10.29 8.04 -6.43
CA GLY A 86 10.51 8.36 -5.02
C GLY A 86 10.89 7.15 -4.17
N TYR A 87 10.69 5.92 -4.67
CA TYR A 87 10.96 4.71 -3.90
C TYR A 87 12.36 4.17 -4.15
N VAL A 88 13.17 4.20 -3.08
CA VAL A 88 14.50 3.61 -3.04
C VAL A 88 14.56 2.51 -1.99
N SER A 89 15.35 1.48 -2.27
CA SER A 89 15.69 0.45 -1.30
C SER A 89 17.20 0.33 -1.22
N ARG A 90 17.75 0.44 0.00
CA ARG A 90 19.21 0.45 0.24
C ARG A 90 19.93 1.49 -0.63
N GLY A 91 19.32 2.68 -0.77
CA GLY A 91 19.86 3.79 -1.57
C GLY A 91 19.71 3.64 -3.10
N HIS A 92 19.05 2.59 -3.59
CA HIS A 92 18.89 2.35 -5.02
C HIS A 92 17.43 2.35 -5.44
N PRO A 93 17.07 3.00 -6.57
CA PRO A 93 15.75 2.86 -7.16
C PRO A 93 15.41 1.39 -7.43
N CYS A 94 14.19 0.98 -7.09
CA CYS A 94 13.76 -0.39 -7.27
C CYS A 94 12.29 -0.46 -7.65
N ALA A 95 11.90 -1.56 -8.30
CA ALA A 95 10.50 -1.82 -8.58
C ALA A 95 9.81 -2.33 -7.31
N THR A 96 8.54 -2.02 -7.18
CA THR A 96 7.66 -2.52 -6.13
C THR A 96 6.47 -3.25 -6.72
N PHE A 97 5.90 -4.19 -5.99
CA PHE A 97 4.65 -4.83 -6.38
C PHE A 97 3.63 -4.87 -5.23
N GLY A 98 2.38 -5.03 -5.62
CA GLY A 98 1.24 -5.27 -4.73
C GLY A 98 0.07 -5.87 -5.51
N TRP A 99 -1.10 -5.98 -4.88
CA TRP A 99 -2.27 -6.62 -5.47
C TRP A 99 -1.97 -8.01 -6.06
N LEU A 100 -1.10 -8.76 -5.38
CA LEU A 100 -0.72 -10.11 -5.76
C LEU A 100 -1.73 -11.11 -5.19
N ASP A 101 -2.40 -11.83 -6.09
CA ASP A 101 -3.29 -12.95 -5.79
C ASP A 101 -3.17 -14.06 -6.85
N GLY A 102 -3.53 -15.28 -6.47
CA GLY A 102 -3.68 -16.41 -7.36
C GLY A 102 -4.48 -17.54 -6.72
N PHE A 103 -5.20 -18.28 -7.56
CA PHE A 103 -5.98 -19.46 -7.16
C PHE A 103 -5.11 -20.64 -6.73
N ASP A 104 -3.79 -20.59 -6.93
CA ASP A 104 -2.85 -21.51 -6.32
C ASP A 104 -1.44 -20.91 -6.31
N SER A 105 -0.51 -21.62 -5.67
CA SER A 105 0.89 -21.19 -5.58
C SER A 105 1.61 -21.14 -6.92
N GLN A 106 1.19 -21.94 -7.91
CA GLN A 106 1.83 -21.97 -9.22
C GLN A 106 1.51 -20.69 -9.99
N VAL A 107 0.25 -20.26 -9.99
CA VAL A 107 -0.18 -18.99 -10.59
C VAL A 107 0.59 -17.81 -9.99
N VAL A 108 0.69 -17.75 -8.66
CA VAL A 108 1.41 -16.68 -7.97
C VAL A 108 2.90 -16.65 -8.33
N LYS A 109 3.56 -17.81 -8.40
CA LYS A 109 4.97 -17.93 -8.81
C LYS A 109 5.20 -17.38 -10.21
N GLU A 110 4.32 -17.72 -11.15
CA GLU A 110 4.45 -17.30 -12.55
C GLU A 110 4.16 -15.80 -12.73
N LEU A 111 3.18 -15.26 -12.01
CA LEU A 111 2.95 -13.80 -11.96
C LEU A 111 4.16 -13.05 -11.40
N LEU A 112 4.77 -13.56 -10.32
CA LEU A 112 5.99 -12.99 -9.76
C LEU A 112 7.17 -13.09 -10.72
N HIS A 113 7.33 -14.22 -11.41
CA HIS A 113 8.38 -14.41 -12.38
C HIS A 113 8.28 -13.37 -13.52
N LEU A 114 7.10 -13.21 -14.10
CA LEU A 114 6.85 -12.19 -15.13
C LEU A 114 7.03 -10.76 -14.61
N ALA A 115 6.67 -10.50 -13.34
CA ALA A 115 6.95 -9.22 -12.70
C ALA A 115 8.45 -8.95 -12.55
N ILE A 116 9.26 -9.97 -12.22
CA ILE A 116 10.72 -9.88 -12.19
C ILE A 116 11.26 -9.59 -13.60
N GLU A 117 10.82 -10.34 -14.62
CA GLU A 117 11.23 -10.12 -16.00
C GLU A 117 10.91 -8.69 -16.47
N TRP A 118 9.66 -8.26 -16.29
CA TRP A 118 9.23 -6.90 -16.64
C TRP A 118 10.11 -5.86 -15.95
N SER A 119 10.36 -6.07 -14.66
CA SER A 119 11.13 -5.12 -13.88
C SER A 119 12.59 -5.09 -14.34
N ILE A 120 13.23 -6.23 -14.64
CA ILE A 120 14.58 -6.28 -15.24
C ILE A 120 14.61 -5.53 -16.57
N SER A 121 13.63 -5.75 -17.45
CA SER A 121 13.55 -5.09 -18.75
C SER A 121 13.33 -3.59 -18.66
N ASN A 122 12.63 -3.10 -17.63
CA ASN A 122 12.33 -1.67 -17.46
C ASN A 122 13.32 -0.93 -16.54
N ASN A 123 14.10 -1.64 -15.71
CA ASN A 123 15.17 -1.06 -14.88
C ASN A 123 16.54 -1.02 -15.59
N ASN A 124 16.64 -1.58 -16.79
CA ASN A 124 17.87 -1.61 -17.58
C ASN A 124 17.81 -0.57 -18.69
N ILE A 125 18.44 0.58 -18.46
CA ILE A 125 19.47 1.20 -19.31
C ILE A 125 19.74 2.59 -18.72
N GLU A 126 20.83 2.71 -17.97
CA GLU A 126 21.54 3.98 -17.81
C GLU A 126 22.90 3.79 -18.48
N GLY A 127 23.13 4.43 -19.63
CA GLY A 127 24.37 4.28 -20.40
C GLY A 127 24.64 2.88 -20.97
N GLY A 128 23.63 2.02 -21.14
CA GLY A 128 23.74 0.74 -21.85
C GLY A 128 24.25 -0.45 -21.02
N LYS A 129 24.34 -0.33 -19.69
CA LYS A 129 24.71 -1.44 -18.79
C LYS A 129 23.54 -1.87 -17.90
N VAL A 130 23.37 -3.18 -17.77
CA VAL A 130 22.44 -3.80 -16.81
C VAL A 130 22.96 -3.51 -15.40
N ARG A 131 22.14 -2.90 -14.53
CA ARG A 131 22.53 -2.73 -13.12
C ARG A 131 22.51 -4.11 -12.46
N HIS A 132 23.67 -4.55 -11.95
CA HIS A 132 23.84 -5.86 -11.30
C HIS A 132 22.97 -6.07 -10.05
N SER A 133 22.34 -5.02 -9.52
CA SER A 133 21.52 -5.03 -8.31
C SER A 133 20.05 -4.70 -8.61
N PHE A 134 19.43 -5.48 -9.50
CA PHE A 134 17.99 -5.39 -9.72
C PHE A 134 17.24 -5.89 -8.45
N LEU A 135 16.35 -5.05 -7.91
CA LEU A 135 15.51 -5.39 -6.76
C LEU A 135 14.04 -5.20 -7.15
N LEU A 136 13.24 -6.25 -6.92
CA LEU A 136 11.80 -6.18 -6.84
C LEU A 136 11.42 -6.31 -5.36
N ARG A 137 10.74 -5.31 -4.80
CA ARG A 137 10.31 -5.29 -3.40
C ARG A 137 8.81 -5.49 -3.30
N GLY A 138 8.39 -6.35 -2.40
CA GLY A 138 6.99 -6.40 -2.03
C GLY A 138 6.57 -7.74 -1.44
N PRO A 139 5.26 -7.90 -1.20
CA PRO A 139 4.27 -6.84 -1.34
C PRO A 139 4.57 -5.67 -0.39
N ILE A 140 4.40 -4.40 -0.79
CA ILE A 140 4.63 -3.25 0.12
C ILE A 140 3.94 -1.97 -0.38
N SER A 141 3.15 -1.35 0.49
CA SER A 141 2.51 -0.02 0.32
C SER A 141 2.21 0.36 -1.13
N PHE A 142 1.26 -0.35 -1.75
CA PHE A 142 0.99 -0.26 -3.18
C PHE A 142 -0.48 0.07 -3.48
N PRO A 143 -0.79 0.95 -4.46
CA PRO A 143 0.15 1.71 -5.27
C PRO A 143 0.76 2.90 -4.52
N LYS A 144 2.04 3.19 -4.81
CA LYS A 144 2.84 4.14 -4.03
C LYS A 144 2.33 5.57 -4.14
N GLY A 145 1.98 6.01 -5.34
CA GLY A 145 1.43 7.35 -5.55
C GLY A 145 -0.03 7.52 -5.11
N LEU A 146 -0.68 6.47 -4.58
CA LEU A 146 -1.91 6.57 -3.78
C LEU A 146 -1.62 6.27 -2.30
N GLY A 147 -0.38 6.45 -1.83
CA GLY A 147 0.06 6.26 -0.44
C GLY A 147 -0.10 4.84 0.09
N GLY A 148 -0.02 3.87 -0.82
CA GLY A 148 -0.10 2.46 -0.46
C GLY A 148 -1.46 2.01 0.07
N VAL A 149 -2.53 2.75 -0.27
CA VAL A 149 -3.88 2.51 0.23
C VAL A 149 -4.52 1.19 -0.24
N GLY A 150 -3.89 0.48 -1.17
CA GLY A 150 -4.40 -0.76 -1.71
C GLY A 150 -4.14 -1.99 -0.83
N CYS A 151 -4.79 -3.09 -1.14
CA CYS A 151 -4.43 -4.37 -0.55
C CYS A 151 -3.01 -4.74 -0.97
N GLN A 152 -2.15 -4.90 0.03
CA GLN A 152 -0.78 -5.34 -0.20
C GLN A 152 -0.78 -6.86 -0.41
N VAL A 153 -1.64 -7.58 0.31
CA VAL A 153 -1.70 -9.04 0.23
C VAL A 153 -3.12 -9.53 0.02
N GLU A 154 -3.30 -10.29 -1.05
CA GLU A 154 -4.38 -11.22 -1.28
C GLU A 154 -3.73 -12.58 -1.56
N GLY A 155 -3.12 -13.18 -0.54
CA GLY A 155 -2.44 -14.47 -0.75
C GLY A 155 -3.45 -15.56 -1.12
N PHE A 156 -2.96 -16.67 -1.67
CA PHE A 156 -3.78 -17.85 -1.98
C PHE A 156 -4.65 -18.28 -0.78
N LYS A 157 -5.97 -18.07 -0.91
CA LYS A 157 -7.00 -18.32 0.14
C LYS A 157 -6.75 -17.55 1.45
N LYS A 158 -6.16 -16.36 1.41
CA LYS A 158 -5.87 -15.54 2.59
C LYS A 158 -6.75 -14.28 2.66
N PRO A 159 -6.99 -13.76 3.87
CA PRO A 159 -7.69 -12.49 4.02
C PRO A 159 -6.89 -11.33 3.41
N ARG A 160 -7.63 -10.35 2.89
CA ARG A 160 -7.10 -9.07 2.42
C ARG A 160 -6.41 -8.35 3.57
N MET A 161 -5.17 -7.92 3.38
CA MET A 161 -4.46 -7.12 4.40
C MET A 161 -4.03 -5.77 3.87
N TYR A 162 -4.29 -4.75 4.70
CA TYR A 162 -3.65 -3.45 4.61
C TYR A 162 -2.29 -3.56 5.31
N GLY A 163 -1.24 -3.89 4.56
CA GLY A 163 0.08 -4.17 5.12
C GLY A 163 0.60 -5.57 4.80
N VAL A 164 1.91 -5.75 4.91
CA VAL A 164 2.57 -7.06 4.84
C VAL A 164 3.03 -7.47 6.23
N SER A 165 2.27 -8.39 6.82
CA SER A 165 2.59 -9.04 8.07
C SER A 165 3.48 -10.26 7.79
N THR A 166 4.80 -10.12 7.93
CA THR A 166 5.73 -11.25 7.76
C THR A 166 5.72 -12.20 8.97
N ASN A 167 5.13 -11.78 10.09
CA ASN A 167 4.92 -12.60 11.28
C ASN A 167 3.67 -13.51 11.21
N ARG A 168 2.92 -13.53 10.11
CA ARG A 168 1.83 -14.49 9.90
C ARG A 168 2.39 -15.76 9.23
N PRO A 169 2.28 -16.95 9.86
CA PRO A 169 2.81 -18.23 9.34
C PRO A 169 2.34 -18.59 7.93
N LEU A 170 1.26 -17.96 7.48
CA LEU A 170 0.56 -18.29 6.24
C LEU A 170 1.04 -17.51 5.01
N LEU A 171 1.89 -16.49 5.19
CA LEU A 171 2.46 -15.69 4.08
C LEU A 171 3.89 -16.09 3.71
N SER A 172 4.67 -16.58 4.68
CA SER A 172 6.09 -16.90 4.50
C SER A 172 6.30 -17.93 3.39
N ASP A 173 5.50 -18.99 3.37
CA ASP A 173 5.88 -20.21 2.64
C ASP A 173 5.84 -20.02 1.13
N TRP A 174 4.84 -19.31 0.60
CA TRP A 174 4.72 -19.15 -0.85
C TRP A 174 5.68 -18.08 -1.40
N ILE A 175 5.91 -16.97 -0.67
CA ILE A 175 6.87 -15.92 -1.04
C ILE A 175 8.28 -16.50 -1.07
N THR A 176 8.66 -17.25 -0.04
CA THR A 176 9.96 -17.95 -0.01
C THR A 176 10.05 -19.00 -1.11
N SER A 177 8.97 -19.73 -1.40
CA SER A 177 8.96 -20.69 -2.51
C SER A 177 9.06 -20.07 -3.91
N ALA A 178 8.85 -18.75 -4.02
CA ALA A 178 9.08 -17.94 -5.23
C ALA A 178 10.46 -17.25 -5.22
N SER A 179 11.37 -17.69 -4.35
CA SER A 179 12.75 -17.18 -4.21
C SER A 179 12.85 -15.75 -3.67
N PHE A 180 11.79 -15.20 -3.08
CA PHE A 180 11.86 -13.93 -2.37
C PHE A 180 12.42 -14.13 -0.96
N LEU A 181 13.42 -13.33 -0.62
CA LEU A 181 14.02 -13.31 0.70
C LEU A 181 13.26 -12.32 1.59
N PRO A 182 12.93 -12.70 2.84
CA PRO A 182 12.48 -11.73 3.84
C PRO A 182 13.55 -10.65 4.02
N ASP A 183 13.17 -9.39 3.85
CA ASP A 183 14.10 -8.25 3.98
C ASP A 183 14.12 -7.66 5.38
N ALA A 184 12.93 -7.55 5.99
CA ALA A 184 12.75 -6.99 7.30
C ALA A 184 11.67 -7.78 8.06
N THR A 185 11.86 -7.91 9.36
CA THR A 185 10.86 -8.51 10.24
C THR A 185 9.91 -7.40 10.67
N TYR A 186 8.73 -7.36 10.06
CA TYR A 186 7.64 -6.49 10.48
C TYR A 186 6.68 -7.31 11.32
N ALA A 187 6.44 -6.84 12.55
CA ALA A 187 5.37 -7.37 13.37
C ALA A 187 4.15 -6.46 13.22
N CYS A 188 3.07 -7.01 12.66
CA CYS A 188 1.76 -6.38 12.80
C CYS A 188 1.15 -6.88 14.10
N VAL A 189 0.72 -5.93 14.95
CA VAL A 189 -0.01 -6.21 16.18
C VAL A 189 -1.48 -5.91 15.90
N GLU A 190 -2.31 -6.93 16.05
CA GLU A 190 -3.77 -6.80 15.96
C GLU A 190 -4.32 -6.90 17.38
N ASP A 191 -5.05 -5.86 17.81
CA ASP A 191 -5.79 -5.90 19.06
C ASP A 191 -7.27 -6.08 18.77
N LEU A 192 -7.81 -7.20 19.26
CA LEU A 192 -9.20 -7.59 19.08
C LEU A 192 -10.09 -7.12 20.24
N ASN A 193 -9.52 -6.62 21.34
CA ASN A 193 -10.25 -6.24 22.56
C ASN A 193 -9.83 -4.87 23.11
N PRO A 194 -10.02 -3.77 22.35
CA PRO A 194 -9.61 -2.43 22.78
C PRO A 194 -10.33 -1.94 24.04
N LEU A 195 -11.49 -2.51 24.37
CA LEU A 195 -12.31 -2.14 25.54
C LEU A 195 -11.69 -2.56 26.89
N ILE A 196 -10.65 -3.40 26.88
CA ILE A 196 -9.98 -3.87 28.11
C ILE A 196 -8.84 -2.93 28.52
N TRP A 197 -8.51 -1.94 27.68
CA TRP A 197 -7.49 -0.95 28.02
C TRP A 197 -7.98 -0.11 29.20
N LYS A 198 -7.44 -0.40 30.37
CA LYS A 198 -7.29 0.64 31.38
C LYS A 198 -6.33 1.65 30.76
N SER A 199 -6.68 2.93 30.79
CA SER A 199 -5.73 3.99 30.50
C SER A 199 -4.43 3.60 31.20
N GLY A 200 -3.30 3.57 30.47
CA GLY A 200 -2.01 3.48 31.14
C GLY A 200 -1.91 4.57 32.20
N GLU A 201 -0.94 4.46 33.12
CA GLU A 201 -0.64 5.60 33.99
C GLU A 201 -0.58 6.84 33.11
N THR A 202 -1.48 7.79 33.35
CA THR A 202 -1.44 9.07 32.66
C THR A 202 -0.05 9.58 32.99
N ILE A 203 0.87 9.53 32.02
CA ILE A 203 2.14 10.19 32.18
C ILE A 203 1.71 11.64 32.29
N SER A 204 1.65 12.16 33.52
CA SER A 204 1.21 13.51 33.83
C SER A 204 2.34 14.45 33.43
N ASN A 205 2.80 14.34 32.19
CA ASN A 205 3.78 15.21 31.65
C ASN A 205 3.03 16.48 31.24
N SER A 206 2.97 17.44 32.16
CA SER A 206 2.38 18.77 31.94
C SER A 206 3.04 19.53 30.79
N GLN A 207 4.15 19.01 30.23
CA GLN A 207 4.85 19.57 29.08
C GLN A 207 4.11 19.35 27.76
N PHE A 208 3.19 18.38 27.70
CA PHE A 208 2.52 18.04 26.45
C PHE A 208 1.00 18.11 26.56
N GLN A 209 0.37 18.71 25.55
CA GLN A 209 -1.07 18.74 25.39
C GLN A 209 -1.48 17.79 24.25
N LEU A 210 -2.31 16.79 24.56
CA LEU A 210 -2.89 15.92 23.54
C LEU A 210 -4.11 16.59 22.92
N VAL A 211 -4.13 16.70 21.59
CA VAL A 211 -5.18 17.34 20.81
C VAL A 211 -5.55 16.49 19.60
N ASN A 212 -6.75 16.71 19.07
CA ASN A 212 -7.13 16.29 17.73
C ASN A 212 -7.55 17.52 16.97
N PHE A 213 -6.90 17.78 15.84
CA PHE A 213 -7.24 18.89 14.96
C PHE A 213 -8.35 18.48 13.98
N SER A 214 -9.26 19.41 13.71
CA SER A 214 -10.17 19.37 12.58
C SER A 214 -9.41 19.50 11.26
N PRO A 215 -10.02 19.15 10.11
CA PRO A 215 -9.40 19.35 8.81
C PRO A 215 -8.90 20.78 8.55
N THR A 216 -9.67 21.79 9.00
CA THR A 216 -9.30 23.21 8.83
C THR A 216 -8.09 23.58 9.68
N GLU A 217 -8.02 23.08 10.92
CA GLU A 217 -6.87 23.32 11.80
C GLU A 217 -5.62 22.62 11.28
N TRP A 218 -5.76 21.39 10.73
CA TRP A 218 -4.66 20.74 10.06
C TRP A 218 -4.16 21.54 8.87
N HIS A 219 -5.07 22.02 8.01
CA HIS A 219 -4.71 22.84 6.87
C HIS A 219 -3.92 24.09 7.28
N ALA A 220 -4.31 24.73 8.39
CA ALA A 220 -3.56 25.87 8.94
C ALA A 220 -2.15 25.50 9.45
N ARG A 221 -1.90 24.23 9.77
CA ARG A 221 -0.63 23.68 10.29
C ARG A 221 0.17 22.88 9.27
N GLU A 222 -0.20 22.91 7.99
CA GLU A 222 0.46 22.12 6.93
C GLU A 222 1.99 22.26 6.95
N LYS A 223 2.49 23.51 7.03
CA LYS A 223 3.94 23.79 7.04
C LYS A 223 4.66 23.20 8.25
N GLU A 224 4.00 23.21 9.40
CA GLU A 224 4.53 22.66 10.65
C GLU A 224 4.60 21.13 10.57
N LEU A 225 3.56 20.49 10.03
CA LEU A 225 3.54 19.05 9.78
C LEU A 225 4.63 18.63 8.79
N ILE A 226 4.77 19.33 7.66
CA ILE A 226 5.81 19.05 6.67
C ILE A 226 7.20 19.18 7.31
N SER A 227 7.43 20.25 8.07
CA SER A 227 8.69 20.45 8.79
C SER A 227 8.98 19.31 9.78
N LEU A 228 7.97 18.83 10.52
CA LEU A 228 8.11 17.70 11.42
C LEU A 228 8.49 16.42 10.67
N LEU A 229 7.83 16.14 9.53
CA LEU A 229 8.11 14.97 8.70
C LEU A 229 9.53 15.02 8.14
N ASP A 230 9.93 16.16 7.59
CA ASP A 230 11.28 16.38 7.06
C ASP A 230 12.35 16.19 8.14
N THR A 231 12.10 16.75 9.33
CA THR A 231 13.04 16.68 10.47
C THR A 231 13.11 15.27 11.08
N THR A 232 11.98 14.54 11.08
CA THR A 232 11.87 13.23 11.74
C THR A 232 12.33 12.09 10.84
N PHE A 233 11.96 12.15 9.55
CA PHE A 233 12.13 11.06 8.60
C PHE A 233 13.08 11.37 7.46
N GLY A 234 13.39 12.64 7.15
CA GLY A 234 14.37 13.03 6.13
C GLY A 234 14.33 12.15 4.87
N GLU A 235 15.50 11.63 4.47
CA GLU A 235 15.69 10.72 3.33
C GLU A 235 15.23 9.27 3.57
N ILE A 236 14.72 8.93 4.76
CA ILE A 236 14.51 7.54 5.21
C ILE A 236 13.13 7.00 4.78
N PHE A 237 12.12 7.86 4.60
CA PHE A 237 10.83 7.45 4.06
C PHE A 237 10.68 7.86 2.59
N PRO A 238 10.69 6.91 1.64
CA PRO A 238 10.37 7.22 0.25
C PRO A 238 8.92 7.69 0.02
N ASP A 239 8.05 7.53 1.03
CA ASP A 239 6.63 7.80 0.97
C ASP A 239 6.24 9.18 1.58
N THR A 240 7.22 9.99 2.07
CA THR A 240 6.98 11.33 2.65
C THR A 240 6.96 12.47 1.63
N ILE A 241 7.10 12.18 0.33
CA ILE A 241 7.08 13.22 -0.70
C ILE A 241 5.69 13.85 -0.77
N SER A 242 5.68 15.13 -0.42
CA SER A 242 4.59 16.10 -0.50
C SER A 242 3.69 15.94 -1.74
N GLY A 243 2.39 16.17 -1.54
CA GLY A 243 1.39 16.20 -2.62
C GLY A 243 0.05 15.53 -2.31
N ARG A 244 -0.09 14.84 -1.17
CA ARG A 244 -1.34 14.17 -0.76
C ARG A 244 -1.95 14.70 0.54
N PHE A 245 -1.40 15.78 1.10
CA PHE A 245 -1.93 16.41 2.29
C PHE A 245 -3.42 16.74 2.13
N GLU A 246 -3.78 17.37 1.01
CA GLU A 246 -5.18 17.68 0.68
C GLU A 246 -6.07 16.44 0.52
N GLU A 247 -5.57 15.35 -0.06
CA GLU A 247 -6.33 14.11 -0.22
C GLU A 247 -6.57 13.42 1.14
N SER A 248 -5.56 13.45 2.00
CA SER A 248 -5.67 12.99 3.38
C SER A 248 -6.68 13.83 4.16
N LEU A 249 -6.63 15.17 4.05
CA LEU A 249 -7.62 16.06 4.67
C LEU A 249 -9.03 15.83 4.15
N ALA A 250 -9.20 15.64 2.84
CA ALA A 250 -10.48 15.30 2.25
C ALA A 250 -11.03 13.98 2.82
N SER A 251 -10.16 12.99 3.00
CA SER A 251 -10.53 11.69 3.58
C SER A 251 -10.93 11.81 5.07
N ILE A 252 -10.18 12.61 5.83
CA ILE A 252 -10.49 12.95 7.24
C ILE A 252 -11.84 13.67 7.34
N SER A 253 -12.14 14.57 6.40
CA SER A 253 -13.39 15.34 6.39
C SER A 253 -14.63 14.48 6.15
N LEU A 254 -14.48 13.32 5.49
CA LEU A 254 -15.59 12.41 5.22
C LEU A 254 -16.03 11.61 6.46
N TYR A 255 -15.19 11.48 7.48
CA TYR A 255 -15.43 10.58 8.61
C TYR A 255 -15.22 11.26 9.97
N GLN A 256 -16.32 11.38 10.72
CA GLN A 256 -16.35 11.82 12.12
C GLN A 256 -15.58 13.14 12.40
N ASN A 257 -15.53 14.07 11.43
CA ASN A 257 -14.77 15.32 11.51
C ASN A 257 -13.30 15.13 11.90
N GLY A 258 -12.68 14.01 11.53
CA GLY A 258 -11.27 13.75 11.82
C GLY A 258 -10.94 13.31 13.24
N LYS A 259 -11.94 13.08 14.10
CA LYS A 259 -11.70 12.39 15.37
C LYS A 259 -11.04 11.05 15.06
N PHE A 260 -9.92 10.77 15.74
CA PHE A 260 -9.14 9.53 15.65
C PHE A 260 -8.19 9.36 14.46
N PHE A 261 -8.16 10.30 13.50
CA PHE A 261 -7.23 10.16 12.36
C PHE A 261 -5.81 10.51 12.77
N TRP A 262 -5.61 11.70 13.35
CA TRP A 262 -4.26 12.20 13.66
C TRP A 262 -4.13 12.74 15.10
N PRO A 263 -4.22 11.87 16.13
CA PRO A 263 -3.96 12.29 17.51
C PRO A 263 -2.57 12.93 17.63
N THR A 264 -2.52 14.13 18.18
CA THR A 264 -1.32 14.99 18.17
C THR A 264 -0.93 15.40 19.57
N ALA A 265 0.37 15.46 19.84
CA ALA A 265 0.92 16.08 21.02
C ALA A 265 1.48 17.46 20.65
N LEU A 266 1.10 18.48 21.42
CA LEU A 266 1.68 19.82 21.37
C LEU A 266 2.62 20.02 22.56
N ASP A 267 3.70 20.77 22.36
CA ASP A 267 4.55 21.24 23.45
C ASP A 267 3.93 22.46 24.17
N GLU A 268 4.64 22.96 25.18
CA GLU A 268 4.26 24.14 25.97
C GLU A 268 4.05 25.44 25.14
N ASN A 269 4.60 25.50 23.93
CA ASN A 269 4.45 26.63 23.02
C ASN A 269 3.32 26.42 22.00
N GLY A 270 2.61 25.28 22.05
CA GLY A 270 1.57 24.91 21.10
C GLY A 270 2.12 24.40 19.75
N CYS A 271 3.41 24.05 19.70
CA CYS A 271 4.04 23.46 18.52
C CYS A 271 3.88 21.93 18.51
N ILE A 272 3.78 21.33 17.33
CA ILE A 272 3.62 19.87 17.18
C ILE A 272 4.89 19.16 17.68
N ALA A 273 4.75 18.45 18.79
CA ALA A 273 5.79 17.62 19.40
C ALA A 273 5.79 16.19 18.84
N GLY A 274 4.61 15.68 18.49
CA GLY A 274 4.46 14.36 17.88
C GLY A 274 3.05 14.11 17.35
N LEU A 275 2.92 13.08 16.52
CA LEU A 275 1.70 12.71 15.82
C LEU A 275 1.60 11.19 15.69
N LEU A 276 0.39 10.66 15.88
CA LEU A 276 0.01 9.32 15.46
C LEU A 276 -0.73 9.40 14.12
N ALA A 277 -0.13 8.84 13.06
CA ALA A 277 -0.80 8.67 11.78
C ALA A 277 -1.70 7.44 11.83
N CYS A 278 -2.97 7.64 12.12
CA CYS A 278 -3.96 6.59 12.07
C CYS A 278 -4.69 6.63 10.72
N LEU A 279 -4.87 5.45 10.14
CA LEU A 279 -5.62 5.24 8.92
C LEU A 279 -6.85 4.41 9.27
N PRO A 280 -8.06 4.91 9.02
CA PRO A 280 -9.28 4.13 9.23
C PRO A 280 -9.26 2.87 8.37
N ASN A 281 -10.07 1.89 8.74
CA ASN A 281 -10.34 0.77 7.85
C ASN A 281 -10.96 1.30 6.55
N LEU A 282 -10.15 1.28 5.49
CA LEU A 282 -10.54 1.81 4.20
C LEU A 282 -11.74 1.06 3.62
N TRP A 283 -11.91 -0.23 3.92
CA TRP A 283 -13.08 -0.99 3.45
C TRP A 283 -14.36 -0.51 4.10
N ASP A 284 -14.34 -0.26 5.40
CA ASP A 284 -15.49 0.33 6.09
C ASP A 284 -15.78 1.72 5.52
N MET A 285 -14.73 2.53 5.28
CA MET A 285 -14.90 3.84 4.67
C MET A 285 -15.48 3.79 3.25
N TRP A 286 -15.02 2.84 2.45
CA TRP A 286 -15.43 2.72 1.06
C TRP A 286 -16.84 2.12 0.96
N ASP A 287 -17.20 1.22 1.85
CA ASP A 287 -18.56 0.66 1.93
C ASP A 287 -19.55 1.57 2.69
N GLN A 288 -19.09 2.76 3.13
CA GLN A 288 -19.88 3.69 3.95
C GLN A 288 -20.44 3.04 5.23
N LYS A 289 -19.71 2.06 5.77
CA LYS A 289 -20.04 1.38 7.01
C LYS A 289 -19.46 2.17 8.19
N PRO A 290 -20.03 2.03 9.40
CA PRO A 290 -19.37 2.48 10.61
C PRO A 290 -17.97 1.89 10.69
N LEU A 291 -16.98 2.71 11.06
CA LEU A 291 -15.60 2.25 11.24
C LEU A 291 -15.56 1.19 12.35
N ALA A 292 -15.22 -0.04 12.00
CA ALA A 292 -15.06 -1.13 12.95
C ALA A 292 -13.63 -1.21 13.49
N SER A 293 -12.67 -0.61 12.78
CA SER A 293 -11.23 -0.66 13.12
C SER A 293 -10.47 0.53 12.55
N ILE A 294 -9.30 0.79 13.14
CA ILE A 294 -8.33 1.80 12.72
C ILE A 294 -6.95 1.14 12.73
N ASN A 295 -6.15 1.40 11.70
CA ASN A 295 -4.75 1.04 11.64
C ASN A 295 -3.89 2.21 12.18
N VAL A 296 -3.01 1.95 13.13
CA VAL A 296 -1.98 2.91 13.54
C VAL A 296 -0.76 2.63 12.68
N ASP A 297 -0.52 3.48 11.69
CA ASP A 297 0.48 3.22 10.65
C ASP A 297 1.86 3.74 11.06
N THR A 298 1.93 5.02 11.45
CA THR A 298 3.21 5.68 11.73
C THR A 298 3.11 6.53 13.00
N ILE A 299 4.09 6.41 13.88
CA ILE A 299 4.27 7.29 15.05
C ILE A 299 5.43 8.24 14.77
N ILE A 300 5.18 9.53 14.92
CA ILE A 300 6.12 10.60 14.56
C ILE A 300 6.40 11.39 15.83
N VAL A 301 7.66 11.45 16.25
CA VAL A 301 8.07 12.26 17.40
C VAL A 301 9.24 13.13 16.98
N HIS A 302 9.07 14.43 17.17
CA HIS A 302 10.10 15.41 16.88
C HIS A 302 11.39 15.03 17.62
N PRO A 303 12.58 15.06 17.00
CA PRO A 303 13.82 14.57 17.60
C PRO A 303 14.12 15.13 19.00
N LYS A 304 13.81 16.41 19.23
CA LYS A 304 13.96 17.09 20.54
C LYS A 304 13.20 16.40 21.68
N TYR A 305 12.06 15.77 21.39
CA TYR A 305 11.15 15.21 22.40
C TYR A 305 11.27 13.68 22.54
N ARG A 306 12.16 13.03 21.78
CA ARG A 306 12.36 11.57 21.88
C ARG A 306 12.92 11.19 23.25
N ARG A 307 12.51 10.01 23.75
CA ARG A 307 12.94 9.41 25.03
C ARG A 307 12.48 10.16 26.29
N GLN A 308 11.39 10.92 26.21
CA GLN A 308 10.83 11.68 27.34
C GLN A 308 9.57 11.04 27.94
N GLY A 309 9.31 9.77 27.61
CA GLY A 309 8.02 9.11 27.80
C GLY A 309 7.18 9.22 26.53
#